data_AF-A0A7V5H2J0-F1
#
_entry.id   AF-A0A7V5H2J0-F1
#
_cell.length_a   1.000
_cell.length_b   1.000
_cell.length_c   1.000
_cell.angle_alpha   90.00
_cell.angle_beta   90.00
_cell.angle_gamma   90.00
#
_symmetry.space_group_name_H-M   'P 1'
#
loop_
_entity.id
_entity.type
_entity.pdbx_description
1 polymer ?
#
loop_
_entity_poly.entity_id
_entity_poly.type
_entity_poly.pdbx_seq_one_letter_code
_entity_poly.pdbx_strand_id
1 'polypeptide(L)'
;MHLKKINVNLFLLFIFWFTIVNRAQSTSHLSEKVFDDRQVAIIEIEIEAQYLDYLFNPDNAQSDSLFPCTVHFRNVFFDTTIANVGFRLRGNTSRNAQKKSFKLSFNTFEKGRKFATLEKLNLNGEHNDPSIIRSKLCWDFFRKIDLHGSQAAHAALYINGAYYGLYV
;
A
#
# COMPACT_ATOMS: atom_id res chain seq x y z
N MET A 1 61.37 8.40 5.33
CA MET A 1 59.90 8.27 5.14
C MET A 1 59.47 6.93 5.73
N HIS A 2 58.96 6.92 6.97
CA HIS A 2 58.74 5.70 7.76
C HIS A 2 57.27 5.26 7.62
N LEU A 3 57.01 4.20 6.85
CA LEU A 3 55.68 3.60 6.72
C LEU A 3 55.35 2.83 8.01
N LYS A 4 54.34 3.29 8.76
CA LYS A 4 53.81 2.57 9.93
C LYS A 4 53.23 1.23 9.47
N LYS A 5 53.73 0.12 10.02
CA LYS A 5 53.17 -1.23 9.79
C LYS A 5 51.72 -1.25 10.29
N ILE A 6 50.77 -1.51 9.38
CA ILE A 6 49.36 -1.70 9.72
C ILE A 6 49.25 -2.98 10.54
N ASN A 7 48.61 -2.89 11.70
CA ASN A 7 48.47 -4.01 12.62
C ASN A 7 47.41 -4.97 12.09
N VAL A 8 47.82 -6.15 11.61
CA VAL A 8 46.96 -7.12 10.90
C VAL A 8 45.74 -7.53 11.74
N ASN A 9 45.88 -7.60 13.06
CA ASN A 9 44.77 -7.90 13.97
C ASN A 9 43.70 -6.78 13.99
N LEU A 10 44.10 -5.52 13.84
CA LEU A 10 43.17 -4.39 13.78
C LEU A 10 42.40 -4.36 12.44
N PHE A 11 43.07 -4.78 11.36
CA PHE A 11 42.44 -4.92 10.05
C PHE A 11 41.45 -6.09 10.01
N LEU A 12 41.79 -7.23 10.63
CA LEU A 12 40.90 -8.38 10.75
C LEU A 12 39.67 -8.09 11.62
N LEU A 13 39.83 -7.35 12.73
CA LEU A 13 38.72 -6.87 13.55
C LEU A 13 37.78 -5.93 12.76
N PHE A 14 38.33 -5.09 11.89
CA PHE A 14 37.55 -4.19 11.03
C PHE A 14 36.72 -4.97 10.00
N ILE A 15 37.30 -6.01 9.38
CA ILE A 15 36.59 -6.90 8.45
C ILE A 15 35.47 -7.68 9.18
N PHE A 16 35.75 -8.16 10.40
CA PHE A 16 34.76 -8.88 11.20
C PHE A 16 33.60 -7.99 11.66
N TRP A 17 33.84 -6.69 11.87
CA TRP A 17 32.77 -5.75 12.17
C TRP A 17 31.95 -5.38 10.92
N PHE A 18 32.60 -5.31 9.76
CA PHE A 18 31.95 -5.02 8.47
C PHE A 18 30.99 -6.13 8.02
N THR A 19 31.26 -7.40 8.36
CA THR A 19 30.36 -8.52 8.04
C THR A 19 29.11 -8.56 8.92
N ILE A 20 29.15 -8.00 10.13
CA ILE A 20 27.97 -7.94 11.02
C ILE A 20 27.00 -6.82 10.60
N VAL A 21 27.50 -5.72 10.03
CA VAL A 21 26.67 -4.59 9.56
C VAL A 21 25.93 -4.90 8.25
N ASN A 22 26.33 -5.94 7.52
CA ASN A 22 25.62 -6.44 6.34
C ASN A 22 24.54 -7.46 6.69
N ARG A 23 23.68 -7.16 7.69
CA ARG A 23 22.35 -7.77 7.68
C ARG A 23 21.53 -7.01 6.64
N ALA A 24 21.57 -7.51 5.40
CA ALA A 24 20.57 -7.21 4.39
C ALA A 24 19.20 -7.28 5.06
N GLN A 25 18.36 -6.26 4.83
CA GLN A 25 17.01 -6.23 5.36
C GLN A 25 16.35 -7.56 4.97
N SER A 26 15.94 -8.35 5.97
CA SER A 26 14.98 -9.41 5.73
C SER A 26 13.77 -8.69 5.15
N THR A 27 13.58 -8.80 3.84
CA THR A 27 12.36 -8.32 3.18
C THR A 27 11.25 -9.10 3.83
N SER A 28 10.57 -8.48 4.80
CA SER A 28 9.40 -9.08 5.38
C SER A 28 8.41 -9.27 4.24
N HIS A 29 8.19 -10.51 3.81
CA HIS A 29 7.19 -10.92 2.80
C HIS A 29 5.74 -10.63 3.23
N LEU A 30 5.55 -9.75 4.21
CA LEU A 30 4.25 -9.42 4.77
C LEU A 30 3.45 -8.54 3.81
N SER A 31 4.09 -7.63 3.07
CA SER A 31 3.40 -6.86 2.03
C SER A 31 2.94 -7.77 0.89
N GLU A 32 3.75 -8.75 0.49
CA GLU A 32 3.38 -9.75 -0.53
C GLU A 32 2.08 -10.46 -0.16
N LYS A 33 1.88 -10.79 1.12
CA LYS A 33 0.64 -11.41 1.62
C LYS A 33 -0.59 -10.51 1.49
N VAL A 34 -0.44 -9.18 1.46
CA VAL A 34 -1.56 -8.25 1.19
C VAL A 34 -2.01 -8.37 -0.26
N PHE A 35 -1.06 -8.57 -1.17
CA PHE A 35 -1.28 -8.66 -2.61
C PHE A 35 -1.34 -10.11 -3.12
N ASP A 36 -1.67 -11.07 -2.25
CA ASP A 36 -1.94 -12.44 -2.65
C ASP A 36 -3.24 -12.49 -3.46
N ASP A 37 -3.17 -13.04 -4.67
CA ASP A 37 -4.27 -13.06 -5.63
C ASP A 37 -4.94 -14.44 -5.80
N ARG A 38 -4.69 -15.39 -4.87
CA ARG A 38 -5.38 -16.70 -4.86
C ARG A 38 -6.85 -16.57 -4.47
N GLN A 39 -7.20 -15.49 -3.77
CA GLN A 39 -8.58 -15.08 -3.56
C GLN A 39 -8.69 -13.56 -3.67
N VAL A 40 -9.89 -13.07 -3.99
CA VAL A 40 -10.16 -11.63 -3.93
C VAL A 40 -10.16 -11.20 -2.47
N ALA A 41 -9.29 -10.23 -2.11
CA ALA A 41 -9.30 -9.64 -0.78
C ALA A 41 -10.60 -8.85 -0.57
N ILE A 42 -11.12 -8.81 0.64
CA ILE A 42 -12.26 -7.97 1.01
C ILE A 42 -11.74 -6.82 1.85
N ILE A 43 -12.10 -5.60 1.44
CA ILE A 43 -11.76 -4.36 2.14
C ILE A 43 -13.06 -3.67 2.49
N GLU A 44 -13.37 -3.62 3.77
CA GLU A 44 -14.53 -2.93 4.32
C GLU A 44 -14.05 -1.64 4.99
N ILE A 45 -14.61 -0.51 4.58
CA ILE A 45 -14.29 0.82 5.11
C ILE A 45 -15.51 1.34 5.85
N GLU A 46 -15.32 1.71 7.11
CA GLU A 46 -16.30 2.43 7.91
C GLU A 46 -15.82 3.87 8.09
N ILE A 47 -16.64 4.83 7.66
CA ILE A 47 -16.35 6.26 7.69
C ILE A 47 -17.60 7.06 8.04
N GLU A 48 -17.44 8.15 8.78
CA GLU A 48 -18.56 9.04 9.08
C GLU A 48 -19.22 9.59 7.80
N ALA A 49 -20.55 9.65 7.81
CA ALA A 49 -21.34 10.08 6.65
C ALA A 49 -20.93 11.45 6.14
N GLN A 50 -20.67 12.42 7.03
CA GLN A 50 -20.24 13.77 6.67
C GLN A 50 -18.94 13.80 5.84
N TYR A 51 -18.00 12.89 6.13
CA TYR A 51 -16.74 12.80 5.39
C TYR A 51 -16.95 12.10 4.06
N LEU A 52 -17.84 11.11 4.00
CA LEU A 52 -18.22 10.47 2.75
C LEU A 52 -18.91 11.48 1.83
N ASP A 53 -19.87 12.24 2.34
CA ASP A 53 -20.56 13.30 1.60
C ASP A 53 -19.58 14.35 1.09
N TYR A 54 -18.61 14.77 1.92
CA TYR A 54 -17.53 15.66 1.49
C TYR A 54 -16.73 15.07 0.33
N LEU A 55 -16.32 13.80 0.41
CA LEU A 55 -15.53 13.13 -0.62
C LEU A 55 -16.30 12.96 -1.93
N PHE A 56 -17.61 12.76 -1.87
CA PHE A 56 -18.46 12.57 -3.06
C PHE A 56 -19.01 13.87 -3.64
N ASN A 57 -18.87 14.99 -2.94
CA ASN A 57 -19.20 16.30 -3.49
C ASN A 57 -18.25 16.66 -4.66
N PRO A 58 -18.77 16.92 -5.88
CA PRO A 58 -17.97 17.31 -7.04
C PRO A 58 -17.06 18.52 -6.81
N ASP A 59 -17.47 19.49 -6.00
CA ASP A 59 -16.70 20.69 -5.69
C ASP A 59 -15.41 20.37 -4.93
N ASN A 60 -15.41 19.25 -4.21
CA ASN A 60 -14.28 18.78 -3.41
C ASN A 60 -13.45 17.70 -4.12
N ALA A 61 -13.78 17.33 -5.36
CA ALA A 61 -13.18 16.17 -6.03
C ALA A 61 -11.64 16.24 -6.08
N GLN A 62 -11.08 17.45 -6.18
CA GLN A 62 -9.63 17.69 -6.25
C GLN A 62 -8.94 17.84 -4.89
N SER A 63 -9.70 17.79 -3.78
CA SER A 63 -9.16 17.88 -2.43
C SER A 63 -8.24 16.70 -2.10
N ASP A 64 -7.14 16.98 -1.41
CA ASP A 64 -6.24 15.96 -0.85
C ASP A 64 -6.44 15.75 0.66
N SER A 65 -7.49 16.34 1.23
CA SER A 65 -7.87 16.13 2.63
C SER A 65 -8.09 14.64 2.93
N LEU A 66 -7.51 14.18 4.03
CA LEU A 66 -7.63 12.82 4.53
C LEU A 66 -8.62 12.81 5.69
N PHE A 67 -9.57 11.89 5.63
CA PHE A 67 -10.57 11.70 6.68
C PHE A 67 -10.31 10.40 7.43
N PRO A 68 -10.52 10.37 8.76
CA PRO A 68 -10.35 9.15 9.54
C PRO A 68 -11.43 8.13 9.15
N CYS A 69 -11.01 6.88 9.00
CA CYS A 69 -11.89 5.73 8.81
C CYS A 69 -11.33 4.51 9.55
N THR A 70 -12.17 3.50 9.69
CA THR A 70 -11.76 2.15 10.10
C THR A 70 -11.74 1.25 8.87
N VAL A 71 -10.66 0.48 8.72
CA VAL A 71 -10.50 -0.49 7.64
C VAL A 71 -10.51 -1.89 8.22
N HIS A 72 -11.41 -2.73 7.75
CA HIS A 72 -11.38 -4.16 7.97
C HIS A 72 -10.89 -4.86 6.70
N PHE A 73 -9.72 -5.47 6.78
CA PHE A 73 -9.05 -6.13 5.67
C PHE A 73 -9.08 -7.64 5.86
N ARG A 74 -9.58 -8.37 4.86
CA ARG A 74 -9.68 -9.83 4.88
C ARG A 74 -9.09 -10.47 3.63
N ASN A 75 -8.19 -11.43 3.81
CA ASN A 75 -7.77 -12.38 2.78
C ASN A 75 -7.35 -13.72 3.42
N VAL A 76 -6.59 -14.57 2.71
CA VAL A 76 -6.09 -15.86 3.25
C VAL A 76 -5.21 -15.68 4.49
N PHE A 77 -4.53 -14.54 4.62
CA PHE A 77 -3.51 -14.29 5.63
C PHE A 77 -3.92 -13.31 6.72
N PHE A 78 -4.90 -12.45 6.43
CA PHE A 78 -5.30 -11.37 7.30
C PHE A 78 -6.80 -11.41 7.53
N ASP A 79 -7.19 -11.17 8.77
CA ASP A 79 -8.53 -10.80 9.19
C ASP A 79 -8.33 -9.75 10.28
N THR A 80 -8.25 -8.47 9.88
CA THR A 80 -7.71 -7.43 10.75
C THR A 80 -8.43 -6.11 10.56
N THR A 81 -8.79 -5.50 11.69
CA THR A 81 -9.39 -4.16 11.76
C THR A 81 -8.35 -3.13 12.16
N ILE A 82 -8.31 -2.01 11.45
CA ILE A 82 -7.33 -0.93 11.61
C ILE A 82 -8.11 0.39 11.71
N ALA A 83 -8.16 0.97 12.90
CA ALA A 83 -8.81 2.27 13.14
C ALA A 83 -7.92 3.45 12.68
N ASN A 84 -8.45 4.67 12.63
CA ASN A 84 -7.69 5.91 12.36
C ASN A 84 -6.87 5.86 11.06
N VAL A 85 -7.37 5.23 10.00
CA VAL A 85 -6.72 5.21 8.69
C VAL A 85 -7.14 6.45 7.90
N GLY A 86 -6.19 7.15 7.30
CA GLY A 86 -6.49 8.26 6.41
C GLY A 86 -7.10 7.79 5.10
N PHE A 87 -8.30 8.25 4.77
CA PHE A 87 -9.02 7.92 3.55
C PHE A 87 -9.28 9.17 2.71
N ARG A 88 -9.02 9.07 1.39
CA ARG A 88 -9.28 10.15 0.45
C ARG A 88 -9.46 9.65 -0.98
N LEU A 89 -10.00 10.51 -1.85
CA LEU A 89 -9.94 10.33 -3.30
C LEU A 89 -8.49 10.37 -3.81
N ARG A 90 -8.22 9.68 -4.92
CA ARG A 90 -6.92 9.73 -5.62
C ARG A 90 -7.06 9.77 -7.14
N GLY A 91 -5.94 10.12 -7.76
CA GLY A 91 -5.76 10.25 -9.21
C GLY A 91 -6.05 11.66 -9.69
N ASN A 92 -6.26 11.82 -10.99
CA ASN A 92 -6.61 13.09 -11.61
C ASN A 92 -8.03 12.99 -12.19
N THR A 93 -8.15 12.40 -13.39
CA THR A 93 -9.45 12.14 -14.04
C THR A 93 -10.33 11.19 -13.24
N SER A 94 -9.76 10.19 -12.56
CA SER A 94 -10.50 9.22 -11.74
C SER A 94 -11.24 9.84 -10.55
N ARG A 95 -10.89 11.06 -10.14
CA ARG A 95 -11.61 11.78 -9.09
C ARG A 95 -13.00 12.21 -9.54
N ASN A 96 -13.20 12.38 -10.85
CA ASN A 96 -14.47 12.78 -11.44
C ASN A 96 -15.28 11.59 -11.99
N ALA A 97 -14.68 10.41 -12.12
CA ALA A 97 -15.37 9.19 -12.55
C ALA A 97 -16.51 8.80 -11.60
N GLN A 98 -17.56 8.12 -12.08
CA GLN A 98 -18.58 7.57 -11.18
C GLN A 98 -17.96 6.57 -10.20
N LYS A 99 -17.10 5.68 -10.70
CA LYS A 99 -16.31 4.77 -9.86
C LYS A 99 -15.00 5.43 -9.46
N LYS A 100 -15.03 6.07 -8.29
CA LYS A 100 -13.88 6.77 -7.70
C LYS A 100 -12.75 5.80 -7.34
N SER A 101 -11.53 6.30 -7.39
CA SER A 101 -10.35 5.63 -6.82
C SER A 101 -10.00 6.25 -5.47
N PHE A 102 -9.52 5.45 -4.53
CA PHE A 102 -9.22 5.88 -3.17
C PHE A 102 -7.79 5.57 -2.74
N LYS A 103 -7.31 6.29 -1.72
CA LYS A 103 -6.05 6.01 -1.04
C LYS A 103 -6.31 5.81 0.44
N LEU A 104 -5.75 4.75 0.99
CA LEU A 104 -5.62 4.48 2.41
C LEU A 104 -4.21 4.86 2.88
N SER A 105 -4.13 5.57 3.99
CA SER A 105 -2.88 6.05 4.59
C SER A 105 -2.86 5.66 6.06
N PHE A 106 -2.15 4.59 6.37
CA PHE A 106 -2.13 3.98 7.71
C PHE A 106 -1.36 4.85 8.71
N ASN A 107 -0.46 5.72 8.23
CA ASN A 107 0.42 6.55 9.06
C ASN A 107 0.00 8.03 9.18
N THR A 108 -1.16 8.42 8.62
CA THR A 108 -1.60 9.82 8.66
C THR A 108 -1.96 10.27 10.07
N PHE A 109 -2.79 9.51 10.76
CA PHE A 109 -3.24 9.84 12.12
C PHE A 109 -2.45 9.12 13.20
N GLU A 110 -1.74 8.04 12.84
CA GLU A 110 -0.87 7.26 13.73
C GLU A 110 0.55 7.23 13.17
N LYS A 111 1.40 8.19 13.58
CA LYS A 111 2.73 8.37 13.00
C LYS A 111 3.59 7.10 13.12
N GLY A 112 4.14 6.65 11.99
CA GLY A 112 5.01 5.47 11.93
C GLY A 112 4.29 4.13 11.84
N ARG A 113 2.95 4.10 11.93
CA ARG A 113 2.18 2.86 11.79
C ARG A 113 2.26 2.31 10.36
N LYS A 114 2.35 0.99 10.25
CA LYS A 114 2.32 0.24 9.00
C LYS A 114 1.30 -0.88 9.09
N PHE A 115 0.60 -1.16 8.00
CA PHE A 115 -0.16 -2.39 7.83
C PHE A 115 0.65 -3.33 6.94
N ALA A 116 1.05 -4.49 7.49
CA ALA A 116 1.82 -5.46 6.72
C ALA A 116 3.04 -4.86 5.98
N THR A 117 3.74 -3.94 6.66
CA THR A 117 4.86 -3.11 6.15
C THR A 117 4.52 -1.98 5.18
N LEU A 118 3.27 -1.87 4.77
CA LEU A 118 2.75 -0.77 3.95
C LEU A 118 2.38 0.44 4.82
N GLU A 119 2.84 1.62 4.41
CA GLU A 119 2.35 2.88 4.97
C GLU A 119 1.06 3.34 4.30
N LYS A 120 0.88 2.98 3.03
CA LYS A 120 -0.22 3.42 2.17
C LYS A 120 -0.65 2.29 1.25
N LEU A 121 -1.93 2.26 0.92
CA LEU A 121 -2.52 1.34 -0.06
C LEU A 121 -3.41 2.16 -1.01
N ASN A 122 -3.31 1.91 -2.31
CA ASN A 122 -4.20 2.52 -3.30
C ASN A 122 -5.29 1.52 -3.67
N LEU A 123 -6.49 2.03 -3.90
CA LEU A 123 -7.64 1.30 -4.43
C LEU A 123 -8.02 1.96 -5.75
N ASN A 124 -7.67 1.35 -6.87
CA ASN A 124 -7.94 1.86 -8.20
C ASN A 124 -9.28 1.32 -8.70
N GLY A 125 -10.22 2.20 -9.01
CA GLY A 125 -11.51 1.77 -9.57
C GLY A 125 -11.41 1.26 -11.01
N GLU A 126 -10.29 1.53 -11.69
CA GLU A 126 -10.01 1.16 -13.09
C GLU A 126 -11.13 1.56 -14.06
N HIS A 127 -11.78 2.71 -13.82
CA HIS A 127 -12.99 3.15 -14.55
C HIS A 127 -12.84 3.23 -16.08
N ASN A 128 -11.64 3.47 -16.59
CA ASN A 128 -11.37 3.54 -18.04
C ASN A 128 -10.90 2.20 -18.63
N ASP A 129 -10.77 1.16 -17.82
CA ASP A 129 -10.39 -0.18 -18.24
C ASP A 129 -11.58 -1.13 -18.05
N PRO A 130 -12.34 -1.44 -19.11
CA PRO A 130 -13.44 -2.40 -19.05
C PRO A 130 -13.04 -3.79 -18.55
N SER A 131 -11.75 -4.14 -18.62
CA SER A 131 -11.24 -5.43 -18.17
C SER A 131 -10.78 -5.43 -16.72
N ILE A 132 -10.54 -4.26 -16.11
CA ILE A 132 -10.05 -4.10 -14.71
C ILE A 132 -8.76 -4.90 -14.42
N ILE A 133 -7.95 -5.18 -15.45
CA ILE A 133 -6.74 -6.01 -15.31
C ILE A 133 -5.49 -5.38 -15.92
N ARG A 134 -5.60 -4.37 -16.79
CA ARG A 134 -4.45 -3.89 -17.57
C ARG A 134 -3.33 -3.39 -16.66
N SER A 135 -3.66 -2.63 -15.62
CA SER A 135 -2.67 -2.11 -14.66
C SER A 135 -1.97 -3.24 -13.90
N LYS A 136 -2.72 -4.20 -13.34
CA LYS A 136 -2.16 -5.37 -12.67
C LYS A 136 -1.30 -6.21 -13.61
N LEU A 137 -1.79 -6.52 -14.81
CA LEU A 137 -1.07 -7.32 -15.80
C LEU A 137 0.28 -6.67 -16.17
N CYS A 138 0.32 -5.35 -16.36
CA CYS A 138 1.55 -4.62 -16.62
C CYS A 138 2.53 -4.71 -15.43
N TRP A 139 2.04 -4.53 -14.20
CA TRP A 139 2.89 -4.65 -13.01
C TRP A 139 3.41 -6.07 -12.80
N ASP A 140 2.57 -7.06 -12.98
CA ASP A 140 2.94 -8.48 -12.87
C ASP A 140 3.94 -8.86 -13.96
N PHE A 141 3.77 -8.35 -15.19
CA PHE A 141 4.75 -8.54 -16.26
C PHE A 141 6.11 -7.95 -15.90
N PHE A 142 6.18 -6.69 -15.43
CA PHE A 142 7.44 -6.10 -15.00
C PHE A 142 8.12 -6.90 -13.89
N ARG A 143 7.38 -7.33 -12.87
CA ARG A 143 7.95 -8.16 -11.80
C ARG A 143 8.40 -9.54 -12.31
N LYS A 144 7.69 -10.14 -13.28
CA LYS A 144 8.04 -11.44 -13.87
C LYS A 144 9.35 -11.41 -14.65
N ILE A 145 9.73 -10.25 -15.18
CA ILE A 145 11.02 -10.04 -15.85
C ILE A 145 12.07 -9.38 -14.93
N ASP A 146 11.88 -9.51 -13.61
CA ASP A 146 12.78 -8.99 -12.56
C ASP A 146 13.00 -7.46 -12.60
N LEU A 147 12.05 -6.71 -13.17
CA LEU A 147 12.02 -5.26 -13.08
C LEU A 147 11.24 -4.80 -11.85
N HIS A 148 11.64 -3.65 -11.31
CA HIS A 148 10.91 -2.99 -10.23
C HIS A 148 9.49 -2.63 -10.69
N GLY A 149 8.49 -3.27 -10.08
CA GLY A 149 7.08 -3.02 -10.32
C GLY A 149 6.30 -2.95 -9.01
N SER A 150 5.17 -2.23 -9.02
CA SER A 150 4.27 -2.24 -7.87
C SER A 150 3.71 -3.64 -7.64
N GLN A 151 3.42 -3.98 -6.39
CA GLN A 151 2.58 -5.15 -6.07
C GLN A 151 1.12 -4.76 -6.31
N ALA A 152 0.33 -5.65 -6.92
CA ALA A 152 -1.05 -5.39 -7.29
C ALA A 152 -1.88 -6.67 -7.21
N ALA A 153 -3.07 -6.56 -6.64
CA ALA A 153 -4.03 -7.65 -6.52
C ALA A 153 -5.44 -7.06 -6.54
N HIS A 154 -6.43 -7.88 -6.88
CA HIS A 154 -7.82 -7.45 -6.86
C HIS A 154 -8.41 -7.45 -5.44
N ALA A 155 -9.26 -6.47 -5.16
CA ALA A 155 -10.00 -6.38 -3.90
C ALA A 155 -11.47 -6.01 -4.13
N ALA A 156 -12.38 -6.65 -3.39
CA ALA A 156 -13.77 -6.26 -3.27
C ALA A 156 -13.88 -5.15 -2.22
N LEU A 157 -14.35 -3.97 -2.63
CA LEU A 157 -14.48 -2.81 -1.74
C LEU A 157 -15.91 -2.63 -1.25
N TYR A 158 -16.05 -2.44 0.06
CA TYR A 158 -17.28 -2.00 0.70
C TYR A 158 -17.01 -0.71 1.46
N ILE A 159 -17.93 0.25 1.40
CA ILE A 159 -17.88 1.47 2.22
C ILE A 159 -19.23 1.61 2.91
N ASN A 160 -19.21 1.69 4.25
CA ASN A 160 -20.42 1.74 5.10
C ASN A 160 -21.43 0.63 4.75
N GLY A 161 -20.93 -0.59 4.52
CA GLY A 161 -21.73 -1.77 4.19
C GLY A 161 -22.20 -1.86 2.72
N ALA A 162 -22.12 -0.78 1.93
CA ALA A 162 -22.47 -0.81 0.52
C ALA A 162 -21.31 -1.35 -0.33
N TYR A 163 -21.59 -2.20 -1.31
CA TYR A 163 -20.59 -2.72 -2.24
C TYR A 163 -20.26 -1.69 -3.33
N TYR A 164 -18.99 -1.29 -3.43
CA TYR A 164 -18.49 -0.31 -4.41
C TYR A 164 -17.86 -0.95 -5.65
N GLY A 165 -17.67 -2.27 -5.64
CA GLY A 165 -17.16 -3.03 -6.79
C GLY A 165 -15.78 -3.64 -6.57
N LEU A 166 -15.22 -4.16 -7.66
CA LEU A 166 -13.88 -4.73 -7.72
C LEU A 166 -12.83 -3.64 -8.01
N TYR A 167 -11.75 -3.61 -7.24
CA TYR A 167 -10.66 -2.63 -7.31
C TYR A 167 -9.31 -3.34 -7.53
N VAL A 168 -8.28 -2.57 -7.90
CA VAL A 168 -6.87 -2.99 -8.04
C VAL A 168 -5.95 -2.17 -7.16
#